data_AF-A0A1B9S6F7-F1
#
_entry.id   AF-A0A1B9S6F7-F1
#
_cell.length_a   1.000
_cell.length_b   1.000
_cell.length_c   1.000
_cell.angle_alpha   90.00
_cell.angle_beta   90.00
_cell.angle_gamma   90.00
#
_symmetry.space_group_name_H-M   'P 1'
#
loop_
_entity.id
_entity.type
_entity.pdbx_description
1 polymer ?
#
loop_
_entity_poly.entity_id
_entity_poly.type
_entity_poly.pdbx_seq_one_letter_code
_entity_poly.pdbx_strand_id
1 'polypeptide(L)'
;MPRVLTVVNILLAVGLLACIGVTAYFAILVLGEAIRAQKLDQFSGLAIGALIAVVGTCLTALASLYTANRQAEVTTSVEKARAIAAADLAALQEVITARLDKFKADSAADLERLKKSLDFHTTAHRELGGSAAMYFYALRSAAIGGFDEAELERAETLMVETSRHLTYVSDSFEDEWLAFWQVAQAIKREAKTLADPVQRSLSVARGMESKDHGKMDLRDRYASLKEKAKREVS
;
A
#
# COMPACT_ATOMS: atom_id res chain seq x y z
N MET A 1 -23.42 1.77 -37.94
CA MET A 1 -23.55 3.25 -38.03
C MET A 1 -23.17 3.86 -39.38
N PRO A 2 -22.13 3.45 -40.14
CA PRO A 2 -21.75 4.17 -41.37
C PRO A 2 -22.83 4.12 -42.47
N ARG A 3 -23.58 3.01 -42.58
CA ARG A 3 -24.62 2.83 -43.62
C ARG A 3 -25.80 3.79 -43.51
N VAL A 4 -26.22 4.17 -42.30
CA VAL A 4 -27.35 5.11 -42.11
C VAL A 4 -26.92 6.54 -42.51
N LEU A 5 -25.67 6.90 -42.23
CA LEU A 5 -25.09 8.19 -42.63
C LEU A 5 -25.01 8.33 -44.15
N THR A 6 -24.63 7.25 -44.84
CA THR A 6 -24.60 7.21 -46.30
C THR A 6 -26.00 7.41 -46.88
N VAL A 7 -27.01 6.74 -46.32
CA VAL A 7 -28.41 6.84 -46.79
C VAL A 7 -29.00 8.24 -46.53
N VAL A 8 -28.76 8.84 -45.37
CA VAL A 8 -29.26 10.20 -45.06
C VAL A 8 -28.55 11.26 -45.91
N ASN A 9 -27.25 11.14 -46.15
CA ASN A 9 -26.52 12.04 -47.05
C ASN A 9 -27.00 11.90 -48.50
N ILE A 10 -27.31 10.68 -48.94
CA ILE A 10 -27.90 10.43 -50.26
C ILE A 10 -29.30 11.07 -50.33
N LEU A 11 -30.14 10.92 -49.29
CA LEU A 11 -31.48 11.53 -49.26
C LEU A 11 -31.42 13.06 -49.22
N LEU A 12 -30.48 13.66 -48.50
CA LEU A 12 -30.23 15.11 -48.53
C LEU A 12 -29.76 15.56 -49.91
N ALA A 13 -28.86 14.82 -50.56
CA ALA A 13 -28.40 15.13 -51.91
C ALA A 13 -29.55 15.03 -52.93
N VAL A 14 -30.39 14.00 -52.82
CA VAL A 14 -31.60 13.82 -53.65
C VAL A 14 -32.61 14.93 -53.39
N GLY A 15 -32.83 15.32 -52.12
CA GLY A 15 -33.72 16.42 -51.76
C GLY A 15 -33.23 17.78 -52.29
N LEU A 16 -31.91 17.99 -52.29
CA LEU A 16 -31.28 19.19 -52.84
C LEU A 16 -31.38 19.22 -54.36
N LEU A 17 -31.15 18.08 -55.03
CA LEU A 17 -31.37 17.94 -56.48
C LEU A 17 -32.84 18.13 -56.86
N ALA A 18 -33.78 17.62 -56.06
CA ALA A 18 -35.21 17.82 -56.27
C ALA A 18 -35.60 19.29 -56.09
N CYS A 19 -35.06 19.98 -55.08
CA CYS A 19 -35.26 21.43 -54.91
C CYS A 19 -34.73 22.19 -56.13
N ILE A 20 -33.48 21.93 -56.55
CA ILE A 20 -32.91 22.55 -57.76
C ILE A 20 -33.78 22.28 -58.98
N GLY A 21 -34.24 21.04 -59.16
CA GLY A 21 -35.11 20.63 -60.28
C GLY A 21 -36.45 21.35 -60.28
N VAL A 22 -37.11 21.46 -59.13
CA VAL A 22 -38.38 22.19 -58.97
C VAL A 22 -38.18 23.69 -59.20
N THR A 23 -37.10 24.27 -58.68
CA THR A 23 -36.77 25.68 -58.89
C THR A 23 -36.44 25.97 -60.36
N ALA A 24 -35.68 25.11 -61.03
CA ALA A 24 -35.37 25.24 -62.45
C ALA A 24 -36.62 25.08 -63.32
N TYR A 25 -37.49 24.11 -63.00
CA TYR A 25 -38.76 23.91 -63.69
C TYR A 25 -39.70 25.12 -63.52
N PHE A 26 -39.81 25.65 -62.31
CA PHE A 26 -40.58 26.85 -62.03
C PHE A 26 -40.01 28.07 -62.77
N ALA A 27 -38.68 28.24 -62.80
CA ALA A 27 -38.02 29.29 -63.57
C ALA A 27 -38.33 29.20 -65.07
N ILE A 28 -38.33 28.00 -65.64
CA ILE A 28 -38.67 27.75 -67.05
C ILE A 28 -40.13 28.11 -67.33
N LEU A 29 -41.07 27.70 -66.47
CA LEU A 29 -42.49 28.04 -66.63
C LEU A 29 -42.72 29.55 -66.57
N VAL A 30 -42.11 30.21 -65.59
CA VAL A 30 -42.23 31.66 -65.41
C VAL A 30 -41.58 32.41 -66.58
N LEU A 31 -40.43 31.97 -67.08
CA LEU A 31 -39.80 32.55 -68.29
C LEU A 31 -40.70 32.36 -69.52
N GLY A 32 -41.33 31.18 -69.66
CA GLY A 32 -42.25 30.88 -70.75
C GLY A 32 -43.52 31.74 -70.75
N GLU A 33 -44.08 32.02 -69.57
CA GLU A 33 -45.22 32.94 -69.43
C GLU A 33 -44.81 34.41 -69.63
N ALA A 34 -43.63 34.82 -69.16
CA ALA A 34 -43.10 36.17 -69.36
C ALA A 34 -42.89 36.51 -70.85
N ILE A 35 -42.36 35.55 -71.62
CA ILE A 35 -42.15 35.69 -73.08
C ILE A 35 -43.48 35.83 -73.81
N ARG A 36 -44.53 35.09 -73.39
CA ARG A 36 -45.87 35.21 -73.97
C ARG A 36 -46.58 36.51 -73.60
N ALA A 37 -46.28 37.08 -72.43
CA ALA A 37 -46.99 38.25 -71.90
C ALA A 37 -46.37 39.61 -72.28
N GLN A 38 -45.22 39.67 -72.97
CA GLN A 38 -44.51 40.91 -73.41
C GLN A 38 -44.26 41.96 -72.31
N LYS A 39 -44.29 41.59 -71.02
CA LYS A 39 -44.05 42.49 -69.87
C LYS A 39 -42.87 41.98 -69.04
N LEU A 40 -41.66 42.15 -69.57
CA LEU A 40 -40.45 41.57 -68.98
C LEU A 40 -39.97 42.29 -67.71
N ASP A 41 -40.19 43.60 -67.55
CA ASP A 41 -39.50 44.37 -66.49
C ASP A 41 -40.07 44.20 -65.06
N GLN A 42 -41.39 44.22 -64.86
CA GLN A 42 -41.96 44.08 -63.50
C GLN A 42 -42.18 42.62 -63.09
N PHE A 43 -42.41 41.73 -64.06
CA PHE A 43 -42.64 40.31 -63.82
C PHE A 43 -41.34 39.57 -63.50
N SER A 44 -40.22 39.95 -64.15
CA SER A 44 -38.91 39.37 -63.86
C SER A 44 -38.44 39.65 -62.43
N GLY A 45 -38.65 40.87 -61.91
CA GLY A 45 -38.27 41.21 -60.53
C GLY A 45 -39.04 40.42 -59.46
N LEU A 46 -40.36 40.26 -59.63
CA LEU A 46 -41.22 39.47 -58.73
C LEU A 46 -40.93 37.97 -58.81
N ALA A 47 -40.68 37.46 -60.02
CA ALA A 47 -40.27 36.08 -60.26
C ALA A 47 -38.91 35.74 -59.63
N ILE A 48 -37.92 36.62 -59.79
CA ILE A 48 -36.58 36.46 -59.20
C ILE A 48 -36.68 36.55 -57.66
N GLY A 49 -37.48 37.48 -57.12
CA GLY A 49 -37.72 37.58 -55.68
C GLY A 49 -38.37 36.32 -55.09
N ALA A 50 -39.38 35.77 -55.76
CA ALA A 50 -40.01 34.51 -55.36
C ALA A 50 -39.04 33.32 -55.44
N LEU A 51 -38.20 33.28 -56.48
CA LEU A 51 -37.19 32.23 -56.66
C LEU A 51 -36.11 32.28 -55.56
N ILE A 52 -35.63 33.47 -55.21
CA ILE A 52 -34.70 33.67 -54.10
C ILE A 52 -35.33 33.25 -52.77
N ALA A 53 -36.62 33.55 -52.55
CA ALA A 53 -37.34 33.14 -51.35
C ALA A 53 -37.49 31.61 -51.24
N VAL A 54 -37.82 30.93 -52.35
CA VAL A 54 -37.90 29.46 -52.40
C VAL A 54 -36.53 28.83 -52.16
N VAL A 55 -35.47 29.34 -52.78
CA VAL A 55 -34.11 28.82 -52.54
C VAL A 55 -33.67 29.08 -51.09
N GLY A 56 -33.96 30.26 -50.54
CA GLY A 56 -33.63 30.60 -49.15
C GLY A 56 -34.36 29.72 -48.13
N THR A 57 -35.64 29.43 -48.34
CA THR A 57 -36.42 28.51 -47.49
C THR A 57 -35.93 27.07 -47.60
N CYS A 58 -35.62 26.60 -48.82
CA CYS A 58 -35.03 25.27 -49.02
C CYS A 58 -33.66 25.13 -48.32
N LEU A 59 -32.78 26.12 -48.43
CA LEU A 59 -31.49 26.12 -47.74
C LEU A 59 -31.66 26.15 -46.21
N THR A 60 -32.62 26.92 -45.70
CA THR A 60 -32.93 26.98 -44.26
C THR A 60 -33.47 25.64 -43.75
N ALA A 61 -34.34 24.96 -44.52
CA ALA A 61 -34.85 23.64 -44.18
C ALA A 61 -33.76 22.55 -44.23
N LEU A 62 -32.84 22.63 -45.19
CA LEU A 62 -31.69 21.72 -45.24
C LEU A 62 -30.72 21.96 -44.08
N ALA A 63 -30.46 23.22 -43.74
CA ALA A 63 -29.63 23.58 -42.59
C ALA A 63 -30.23 23.07 -41.28
N SER A 64 -31.54 23.20 -41.08
CA SER A 64 -32.22 22.72 -39.87
C SER A 64 -32.23 21.18 -39.78
N LEU A 65 -32.39 20.47 -40.91
CA LEU A 65 -32.28 19.01 -40.94
C LEU A 65 -30.84 18.54 -40.67
N TYR A 66 -29.85 19.23 -41.21
CA TYR A 66 -28.44 18.92 -40.97
C TYR A 66 -28.08 19.13 -39.49
N THR A 67 -28.48 20.26 -38.89
CA THR A 67 -28.23 20.53 -37.47
C THR A 67 -28.95 19.54 -36.56
N ALA A 68 -30.21 19.19 -36.85
CA ALA A 68 -30.96 18.19 -36.10
C ALA A 68 -30.29 16.80 -36.15
N ASN A 69 -29.83 16.37 -37.33
CA ASN A 69 -29.13 15.09 -37.48
C ASN A 69 -27.78 15.08 -36.75
N ARG A 70 -27.00 16.17 -36.83
CA ARG A 70 -25.75 16.31 -36.08
C ARG A 70 -25.98 16.33 -34.58
N GLN A 71 -27.02 17.02 -34.12
CA GLN A 71 -27.37 17.05 -32.70
C GLN A 71 -27.77 15.65 -32.20
N ALA A 72 -28.55 14.88 -32.97
CA ALA A 72 -28.88 13.50 -32.64
C ALA A 72 -27.64 12.58 -32.58
N GLU A 73 -26.69 12.74 -33.52
CA GLU A 73 -25.43 11.99 -33.53
C GLU A 73 -24.56 12.30 -32.30
N VAL A 74 -24.43 13.59 -31.97
CA VAL A 74 -23.66 14.02 -30.79
C VAL A 74 -24.32 13.50 -29.51
N THR A 75 -25.64 13.61 -29.37
CA THR A 75 -26.36 13.10 -28.19
C THR A 75 -26.14 11.60 -28.02
N THR A 76 -26.31 10.80 -29.08
CA THR A 76 -26.10 9.34 -29.00
C THR A 76 -24.64 8.97 -28.70
N SER A 77 -23.68 9.75 -29.21
CA SER A 77 -22.25 9.54 -28.92
C SER A 77 -21.92 9.89 -27.46
N VAL A 78 -22.50 10.97 -26.93
CA VAL A 78 -22.36 11.38 -25.53
C VAL A 78 -22.99 10.35 -24.59
N GLU A 79 -24.16 9.81 -24.93
CA GLU A 79 -24.81 8.76 -24.14
C GLU A 79 -23.96 7.49 -24.09
N LYS A 80 -23.39 7.06 -25.23
CA LYS A 80 -22.47 5.92 -25.26
C LYS A 80 -21.21 6.17 -24.44
N ALA A 81 -20.61 7.35 -24.57
CA ALA A 81 -19.42 7.70 -23.81
C ALA A 81 -19.72 7.73 -22.30
N ARG A 82 -20.88 8.24 -21.89
CA ARG A 82 -21.33 8.21 -20.49
C ARG A 82 -21.55 6.78 -19.98
N ALA A 83 -22.16 5.91 -20.79
CA ALA A 83 -22.38 4.52 -20.41
C ALA A 83 -21.05 3.76 -20.23
N ILE A 84 -20.08 3.96 -21.14
CA ILE A 84 -18.74 3.38 -21.02
C ILE A 84 -18.03 3.92 -19.79
N ALA A 85 -18.01 5.24 -19.59
CA ALA A 85 -17.38 5.84 -18.42
C ALA A 85 -17.98 5.35 -17.09
N ALA A 86 -19.30 5.15 -17.03
CA ALA A 86 -19.97 4.60 -15.85
C ALA A 86 -19.57 3.13 -15.61
N ALA A 87 -19.47 2.32 -16.66
CA ALA A 87 -19.02 0.93 -16.56
C ALA A 87 -17.55 0.84 -16.12
N ASP A 88 -16.67 1.67 -16.69
CA ASP A 88 -15.25 1.73 -16.31
C ASP A 88 -15.08 2.19 -14.86
N LEU A 89 -15.86 3.19 -14.42
CA LEU A 89 -15.85 3.64 -13.03
C LEU A 89 -16.27 2.53 -12.07
N ALA A 90 -17.33 1.78 -12.41
CA ALA A 90 -17.79 0.65 -11.59
C ALA A 90 -16.74 -0.47 -11.50
N ALA A 91 -16.11 -0.82 -12.63
CA ALA A 91 -15.04 -1.81 -12.67
C ALA A 91 -13.82 -1.36 -11.86
N LEU A 92 -13.41 -0.09 -11.98
CA LEU A 92 -12.32 0.47 -11.18
C LEU A 92 -12.65 0.48 -9.69
N GLN A 93 -13.89 0.82 -9.31
CA GLN A 93 -14.32 0.81 -7.92
C GLN A 93 -14.26 -0.60 -7.33
N GLU A 94 -14.68 -1.62 -8.09
CA GLU A 94 -14.59 -3.02 -7.67
C GLU A 94 -13.13 -3.45 -7.46
N VAL A 95 -12.25 -3.14 -8.42
CA VAL A 95 -10.82 -3.46 -8.33
C VAL A 95 -10.15 -2.76 -7.16
N ILE A 96 -10.44 -1.47 -6.93
CA ILE A 96 -9.90 -0.70 -5.82
C ILE A 96 -10.39 -1.27 -4.49
N THR A 97 -11.67 -1.61 -4.37
CA THR A 97 -12.25 -2.18 -3.15
C THR A 97 -11.60 -3.53 -2.84
N ALA A 98 -11.48 -4.42 -3.83
CA ALA A 98 -10.83 -5.71 -3.65
C ALA A 98 -9.35 -5.58 -3.26
N ARG A 99 -8.61 -4.64 -3.87
CA ARG A 99 -7.22 -4.36 -3.51
C ARG A 99 -7.10 -3.79 -2.09
N LEU A 100 -8.01 -2.92 -1.68
CA LEU A 100 -8.04 -2.35 -0.35
C LEU A 100 -8.32 -3.42 0.71
N ASP A 101 -9.27 -4.31 0.45
CA ASP A 101 -9.61 -5.41 1.36
C ASP A 101 -8.45 -6.40 1.49
N LYS A 102 -7.80 -6.73 0.36
CA LYS A 102 -6.58 -7.54 0.38
C LYS A 102 -5.47 -6.87 1.16
N PHE A 103 -5.20 -5.59 0.91
CA PHE A 103 -4.17 -4.84 1.63
C PHE A 103 -4.44 -4.81 3.14
N LYS A 104 -5.70 -4.61 3.56
CA LYS A 104 -6.08 -4.68 4.98
C LYS A 104 -5.82 -6.06 5.58
N ALA A 105 -6.16 -7.13 4.86
CA ALA A 105 -5.95 -8.49 5.32
C ALA A 105 -4.45 -8.82 5.47
N ASP A 106 -3.64 -8.47 4.46
CA ASP A 106 -2.19 -8.67 4.46
C ASP A 106 -1.53 -7.86 5.59
N SER A 107 -1.91 -6.59 5.74
CA SER A 107 -1.43 -5.71 6.80
C SER A 107 -1.78 -6.24 8.20
N ALA A 108 -2.99 -6.74 8.40
CA ALA A 108 -3.40 -7.35 9.67
C ALA A 108 -2.60 -8.61 10.00
N ALA A 109 -2.35 -9.46 8.99
CA ALA A 109 -1.55 -10.67 9.15
C ALA A 109 -0.08 -10.36 9.50
N ASP A 110 0.51 -9.36 8.84
CA ASP A 110 1.88 -8.95 9.11
C ASP A 110 2.03 -8.27 10.47
N LEU A 111 1.06 -7.46 10.89
CA LEU A 111 1.02 -6.91 12.24
C LEU A 111 0.97 -8.02 13.30
N GLU A 112 0.17 -9.06 13.08
CA GLU A 112 0.08 -10.18 14.01
C GLU A 112 1.39 -10.99 14.08
N ARG A 113 2.08 -11.17 12.95
CA ARG A 113 3.42 -11.79 12.92
C ARG A 113 4.44 -10.96 13.67
N LEU A 114 4.47 -9.63 13.45
CA LEU A 114 5.38 -8.72 14.12
C LEU A 114 5.15 -8.71 15.64
N LYS A 115 3.90 -8.69 16.09
CA LYS A 115 3.55 -8.79 17.51
C LYS A 115 4.11 -10.07 18.14
N LYS A 116 3.86 -11.22 17.52
CA LYS A 116 4.38 -12.51 18.00
C LYS A 116 5.90 -12.51 18.07
N SER A 117 6.57 -11.98 17.03
CA SER A 117 8.03 -11.86 17.03
C SER A 117 8.52 -11.00 18.19
N LEU A 118 7.91 -9.84 18.42
CA LEU A 118 8.26 -8.94 19.52
C LEU A 118 8.03 -9.59 20.89
N ASP A 119 6.96 -10.37 21.04
CA ASP A 119 6.68 -11.12 22.28
C ASP A 119 7.77 -12.17 22.54
N PHE A 120 8.25 -12.87 21.50
CA PHE A 120 9.37 -13.80 21.63
C PHE A 120 10.66 -13.10 22.04
N HIS A 121 11.01 -11.98 21.41
CA HIS A 121 12.19 -11.18 21.77
C HIS A 121 12.12 -10.67 23.21
N THR A 122 10.96 -10.12 23.62
CA THR A 122 10.75 -9.61 24.98
C THR A 122 10.85 -10.73 26.02
N THR A 123 10.24 -11.88 25.72
CA THR A 123 10.32 -13.06 26.58
C THR A 123 11.75 -13.55 26.69
N ALA A 124 12.48 -13.66 25.59
CA ALA A 124 13.87 -14.11 25.58
C ALA A 124 14.77 -13.24 26.47
N HIS A 125 14.70 -11.91 26.33
CA HIS A 125 15.46 -11.00 27.18
C HIS A 125 15.08 -11.13 28.67
N ARG A 126 13.80 -11.34 28.97
CA ARG A 126 13.33 -11.55 30.34
C ARG A 126 13.86 -12.85 30.94
N GLU A 127 13.78 -13.95 30.21
CA GLU A 127 14.24 -15.27 30.68
C GLU A 127 15.78 -15.29 30.85
N LEU A 128 16.52 -14.78 29.87
CA LEU A 128 17.98 -14.69 29.92
C LEU A 128 18.48 -13.73 31.01
N GLY A 129 17.83 -12.58 31.17
CA GLY A 129 18.14 -11.64 32.24
C GLY A 129 17.78 -12.19 33.62
N GLY A 130 16.67 -12.93 33.72
CA GLY A 130 16.22 -13.60 34.94
C GLY A 130 17.17 -14.69 35.39
N SER A 131 17.64 -15.55 34.48
CA SER A 131 18.62 -16.59 34.80
C SER A 131 19.97 -16.01 35.23
N ALA A 132 20.44 -14.98 34.53
CA ALA A 132 21.66 -14.26 34.90
C ALA A 132 21.55 -13.61 36.28
N ALA A 133 20.40 -13.01 36.60
CA ALA A 133 20.14 -12.43 37.92
C ALA A 133 20.17 -13.50 39.02
N MET A 134 19.49 -14.63 38.82
CA MET A 134 19.48 -15.73 39.78
C MET A 134 20.88 -16.26 40.04
N TYR A 135 21.70 -16.45 39.00
CA TYR A 135 23.08 -16.89 39.16
C TYR A 135 23.95 -15.87 39.90
N PHE A 136 23.84 -14.59 39.53
CA PHE A 136 24.57 -13.52 40.21
C PHE A 136 24.23 -13.48 41.71
N TYR A 137 22.95 -13.58 42.06
CA TYR A 137 22.52 -13.57 43.46
C TYR A 137 22.88 -14.86 44.21
N ALA A 138 22.89 -16.02 43.54
CA ALA A 138 23.38 -17.26 44.14
C ALA A 138 24.88 -17.17 44.48
N LEU A 139 25.71 -16.61 43.59
CA LEU A 139 27.12 -16.35 43.88
C LEU A 139 27.29 -15.32 45.01
N ARG A 140 26.49 -14.25 45.01
CA ARG A 140 26.50 -13.25 46.08
C ARG A 140 26.12 -13.87 47.44
N SER A 141 25.11 -14.73 47.46
CA SER A 141 24.70 -15.50 48.63
C SER A 141 25.85 -16.36 49.13
N ALA A 142 26.48 -17.13 48.23
CA ALA A 142 27.64 -17.96 48.54
C ALA A 142 28.84 -17.16 49.09
N ALA A 143 29.03 -15.92 48.65
CA ALA A 143 30.10 -15.04 49.13
C ALA A 143 29.90 -14.54 50.56
N ILE A 144 28.65 -14.29 50.98
CA ILE A 144 28.32 -13.61 52.25
C ILE A 144 27.73 -14.57 53.29
N GLY A 145 26.86 -15.48 52.88
CA GLY A 145 26.01 -16.32 53.74
C GLY A 145 26.46 -17.77 53.88
N GLY A 146 27.56 -18.15 53.22
CA GLY A 146 28.07 -19.53 53.19
C GLY A 146 27.80 -20.22 51.86
N PHE A 147 28.72 -21.11 51.47
CA PHE A 147 28.68 -21.78 50.17
C PHE A 147 27.59 -22.86 50.11
N ASP A 148 26.44 -22.54 49.51
CA ASP A 148 25.38 -23.50 49.17
C ASP A 148 25.56 -24.01 47.72
N GLU A 149 26.04 -25.24 47.59
CA GLU A 149 26.24 -25.88 46.30
C GLU A 149 24.92 -26.15 45.57
N ALA A 150 23.86 -26.50 46.29
CA ALA A 150 22.57 -26.83 45.69
C ALA A 150 21.88 -25.59 45.09
N GLU A 151 22.06 -24.41 45.71
CA GLU A 151 21.60 -23.14 45.14
C GLU A 151 22.33 -22.80 43.84
N LEU A 152 23.67 -22.95 43.82
CA LEU A 152 24.48 -22.70 42.63
C LEU A 152 24.20 -23.71 41.48
N GLU A 153 23.90 -24.97 41.79
CA GLU A 153 23.50 -25.94 40.76
C GLU A 153 22.11 -25.64 40.18
N ARG A 154 21.16 -25.18 41.01
CA ARG A 154 19.85 -24.74 40.52
C ARG A 154 19.97 -23.54 39.59
N ALA A 155 20.78 -22.54 39.96
CA ALA A 155 21.02 -21.38 39.11
C ALA A 155 21.73 -21.76 37.79
N GLU A 156 22.68 -22.69 37.83
CA GLU A 156 23.35 -23.23 36.63
C GLU A 156 22.37 -23.94 35.70
N THR A 157 21.50 -24.79 36.26
CA THR A 157 20.48 -25.50 35.48
C THR A 157 19.59 -24.50 34.74
N LEU A 158 19.20 -23.41 35.40
CA LEU A 158 18.40 -22.36 34.77
C LEU A 158 19.15 -21.62 33.65
N MET A 159 20.45 -21.37 33.79
CA MET A 159 21.25 -20.80 32.68
C MET A 159 21.24 -21.72 31.46
N VAL A 160 21.45 -23.03 31.67
CA VAL A 160 21.41 -24.04 30.60
C VAL A 160 20.02 -24.09 29.95
N GLU A 161 18.95 -24.15 30.74
CA GLU A 161 17.58 -24.19 30.23
C GLU A 161 17.22 -22.94 29.42
N THR A 162 17.68 -21.78 29.86
CA THR A 162 17.39 -20.49 29.19
C THR A 162 18.24 -20.25 27.96
N SER A 163 19.33 -21.00 27.73
CA SER A 163 20.18 -20.88 26.54
C SER A 163 19.43 -21.04 25.21
N ARG A 164 18.31 -21.79 25.18
CA ARG A 164 17.43 -21.90 24.01
C ARG A 164 16.84 -20.55 23.56
N HIS A 165 16.82 -19.55 24.42
CA HIS A 165 16.31 -18.22 24.13
C HIS A 165 17.34 -17.33 23.41
N LEU A 166 18.60 -17.77 23.31
CA LEU A 166 19.65 -17.04 22.59
C LEU A 166 19.34 -16.85 21.10
N THR A 167 18.54 -17.75 20.49
CA THR A 167 18.12 -17.59 19.09
C THR A 167 17.19 -16.40 18.83
N TYR A 168 16.71 -15.73 19.88
CA TYR A 168 15.77 -14.61 19.82
C TYR A 168 16.36 -13.32 20.39
N VAL A 169 17.67 -13.22 20.54
CA VAL A 169 18.34 -11.98 20.96
C VAL A 169 19.37 -11.58 19.92
N SER A 170 19.93 -10.37 20.04
CA SER A 170 21.02 -9.96 19.16
C SER A 170 22.30 -10.74 19.48
N ASP A 171 23.16 -10.97 18.48
CA ASP A 171 24.49 -11.58 18.66
C ASP A 171 25.29 -10.85 19.76
N SER A 172 25.15 -9.53 19.83
CA SER A 172 25.82 -8.73 20.84
C SER A 172 25.30 -9.04 22.25
N PHE A 173 23.99 -9.20 22.45
CA PHE A 173 23.42 -9.59 23.74
C PHE A 173 23.83 -11.01 24.11
N GLU A 174 23.81 -11.94 23.15
CA GLU A 174 24.29 -13.31 23.32
C GLU A 174 25.74 -13.34 23.82
N ASP A 175 26.65 -12.63 23.15
CA ASP A 175 28.06 -12.55 23.53
C ASP A 175 28.24 -12.09 24.98
N GLU A 176 27.45 -11.09 25.40
CA GLU A 176 27.53 -10.51 26.73
C GLU A 176 26.95 -11.43 27.80
N TRP A 177 25.86 -12.13 27.49
CA TRP A 177 25.26 -13.14 28.35
C TRP A 177 26.20 -14.34 28.53
N LEU A 178 26.81 -14.83 27.45
CA LEU A 178 27.80 -15.91 27.48
C LEU A 178 29.05 -15.52 28.25
N ALA A 179 29.55 -14.29 28.05
CA ALA A 179 30.71 -13.79 28.79
C ALA A 179 30.43 -13.69 30.29
N PHE A 180 29.24 -13.21 30.69
CA PHE A 180 28.80 -13.25 32.08
C PHE A 180 28.78 -14.68 32.63
N TRP A 181 28.18 -15.62 31.89
CA TRP A 181 28.03 -17.00 32.32
C TRP A 181 29.37 -17.72 32.49
N GLN A 182 30.31 -17.53 31.56
CA GLN A 182 31.64 -18.13 31.62
C GLN A 182 32.43 -17.66 32.86
N VAL A 183 32.37 -16.36 33.17
CA VAL A 183 33.02 -15.83 34.38
C VAL A 183 32.35 -16.38 35.64
N ALA A 184 31.01 -16.42 35.68
CA ALA A 184 30.28 -16.99 36.80
C ALA A 184 30.62 -18.48 37.03
N GLN A 185 30.73 -19.27 35.96
CA GLN A 185 31.17 -20.66 36.02
C GLN A 185 32.61 -20.80 36.51
N ALA A 186 33.52 -19.93 36.07
CA ALA A 186 34.91 -19.95 36.52
C ALA A 186 35.00 -19.74 38.04
N ILE A 187 34.25 -18.77 38.58
CA ILE A 187 34.18 -18.49 40.03
C ILE A 187 33.65 -19.71 40.78
N LYS A 188 32.55 -20.31 40.31
CA LYS A 188 31.98 -21.53 40.92
C LYS A 188 32.99 -22.68 40.91
N ARG A 189 33.67 -22.92 39.79
CA ARG A 189 34.66 -24.01 39.64
C ARG A 189 35.85 -23.81 40.57
N GLU A 190 36.40 -22.62 40.65
CA GLU A 190 37.51 -22.29 41.54
C GLU A 190 37.12 -22.56 43.00
N ALA A 191 35.98 -22.04 43.45
CA ALA A 191 35.50 -22.25 44.81
C ALA A 191 35.29 -23.74 45.13
N LYS A 192 34.78 -24.54 44.18
CA LYS A 192 34.60 -26.00 44.38
C LYS A 192 35.90 -26.77 44.61
N THR A 193 37.05 -26.25 44.19
CA THR A 193 38.35 -26.93 44.42
C THR A 193 38.79 -26.90 45.87
N LEU A 194 38.21 -26.01 46.69
CA LEU A 194 38.60 -25.81 48.08
C LEU A 194 37.80 -26.76 48.99
N ALA A 195 38.45 -27.31 50.01
CA ALA A 195 37.81 -28.23 50.95
C ALA A 195 37.01 -27.50 52.04
N ASP A 196 37.53 -26.38 52.53
CA ASP A 196 36.94 -25.62 53.64
C ASP A 196 35.82 -24.68 53.16
N PRO A 197 34.59 -24.77 53.71
CA PRO A 197 33.48 -23.90 53.34
C PRO A 197 33.77 -22.40 53.46
N VAL A 198 34.56 -21.98 54.46
CA VAL A 198 34.91 -20.55 54.63
C VAL A 198 35.83 -20.10 53.50
N GLN A 199 36.83 -20.89 53.17
CA GLN A 199 37.68 -20.65 51.99
C GLN A 199 36.89 -20.62 50.68
N ARG A 200 35.86 -21.47 50.51
CA ARG A 200 34.98 -21.41 49.33
C ARG A 200 34.28 -20.06 49.21
N SER A 201 33.64 -19.60 50.28
CA SER A 201 32.95 -18.30 50.29
C SER A 201 33.90 -17.13 50.03
N LEU A 202 35.10 -17.15 50.63
CA LEU A 202 36.14 -16.14 50.36
C LEU A 202 36.64 -16.18 48.90
N SER A 203 36.75 -17.38 48.31
CA SER A 203 37.10 -17.54 46.91
C SER A 203 36.02 -16.98 45.99
N VAL A 204 34.74 -17.22 46.28
CA VAL A 204 33.62 -16.63 45.53
C VAL A 204 33.64 -15.12 45.63
N ALA A 205 33.79 -14.57 46.85
CA ALA A 205 33.85 -13.13 47.06
C ALA A 205 34.98 -12.48 46.24
N ARG A 206 36.18 -13.07 46.30
CA ARG A 206 37.34 -12.61 45.50
C ARG A 206 37.07 -12.72 44.01
N GLY A 207 36.49 -13.82 43.55
CA GLY A 207 36.16 -14.02 42.15
C GLY A 207 35.14 -13.01 41.61
N MET A 208 34.16 -12.62 42.44
CA MET A 208 33.17 -11.61 42.07
C MET A 208 33.76 -10.20 41.92
N GLU A 209 34.80 -9.87 42.69
CA GLU A 209 35.52 -8.59 42.65
C GLU A 209 36.71 -8.60 41.68
N SER A 210 37.11 -9.78 41.20
CA SER A 210 38.24 -9.95 40.29
C SER A 210 37.90 -9.36 38.93
N LYS A 211 38.79 -8.49 38.43
CA LYS A 211 38.68 -7.94 37.08
C LYS A 211 39.35 -8.88 36.10
N ASP A 212 38.54 -9.49 35.25
CA ASP A 212 39.03 -10.28 34.12
C ASP A 212 39.85 -9.40 33.17
N HIS A 213 41.15 -9.69 33.06
CA HIS A 213 42.14 -8.91 32.31
C HIS A 213 42.06 -7.38 32.54
N GLY A 214 41.69 -6.96 33.76
CA GLY A 214 41.59 -5.55 34.14
C GLY A 214 40.39 -4.78 33.57
N LYS A 215 39.44 -5.42 32.87
CA LYS A 215 38.34 -4.71 32.18
C LYS A 215 37.06 -4.57 33.01
N MET A 216 36.48 -5.66 33.51
CA MET A 216 35.20 -5.64 34.26
C MET A 216 35.16 -6.76 35.29
N ASP A 217 34.58 -6.47 36.45
CA ASP A 217 34.24 -7.50 37.44
C ASP A 217 32.87 -8.16 37.12
N LEU A 218 32.46 -9.18 37.87
CA LEU A 218 31.19 -9.89 37.60
C LEU A 218 29.97 -8.96 37.78
N ARG A 219 30.05 -8.02 38.73
CA ARG A 219 28.96 -7.08 39.02
C ARG A 219 28.79 -6.09 37.86
N ASP A 220 29.88 -5.58 37.32
CA ASP A 220 29.91 -4.71 36.16
C ASP A 220 29.35 -5.43 34.93
N ARG A 221 29.73 -6.70 34.71
CA ARG A 221 29.18 -7.53 33.62
C ARG A 221 27.67 -7.73 33.76
N TYR A 222 27.19 -8.07 34.96
CA TYR A 222 25.76 -8.21 35.21
C TYR A 222 25.00 -6.89 35.01
N ALA A 223 25.56 -5.77 35.48
CA ALA A 223 24.96 -4.45 35.28
C ALA A 223 24.89 -4.08 33.78
N SER A 224 25.96 -4.35 33.03
CA SER A 224 26.03 -4.11 31.59
C SER A 224 24.99 -4.94 30.83
N LEU A 225 24.91 -6.25 31.15
CA LEU A 225 23.90 -7.16 30.59
C LEU A 225 22.46 -6.66 30.88
N LYS A 226 22.20 -6.20 32.10
CA LYS A 226 20.88 -5.65 32.49
C LYS A 226 20.54 -4.38 31.72
N GLU A 227 21.47 -3.45 31.58
CA GLU A 227 21.25 -2.22 30.82
C GLU A 227 21.08 -2.51 29.33
N LYS A 228 21.76 -3.51 28.79
CA LYS A 228 21.56 -3.96 27.41
C LYS A 228 20.19 -4.60 27.21
N ALA A 229 19.76 -5.49 28.11
CA ALA A 229 18.42 -6.08 28.07
C ALA A 229 17.33 -5.00 28.03
N LYS A 230 17.47 -3.94 28.82
CA LYS A 230 16.53 -2.81 28.79
C LYS A 230 16.54 -2.08 27.46
N ARG A 231 17.72 -1.79 26.91
CA ARG A 231 17.87 -1.06 25.64
C ARG A 231 17.31 -1.81 24.44
N GLU A 232 17.43 -3.13 24.42
CA GLU A 232 16.96 -3.95 23.28
C GLU A 232 15.45 -4.28 23.37
N VAL A 233 14.84 -4.10 24.54
CA VAL A 233 13.40 -4.33 24.77
C VAL A 233 12.57 -3.03 24.79
N SER A 234 13.21 -1.86 24.97
CA SER A 234 12.54 -0.54 24.98
C SER A 234 12.35 0.01 23.57
#